data_AF-A0AAV1W123-F1
#
_entry.id   AF-A0AAV1W123-F1
#
_cell.length_a   1.000
_cell.length_b   1.000
_cell.length_c   1.000
_cell.angle_alpha   90.00
_cell.angle_beta   90.00
_cell.angle_gamma   90.00
#
_symmetry.space_group_name_H-M   'P 1'
#
loop_
_entity.id
_entity.type
_entity.pdbx_description
1 polymer ?
#
loop_
_entity_poly.entity_id
_entity_poly.type
_entity_poly.pdbx_seq_one_letter_code
_entity_poly.pdbx_strand_id
1 'polypeptide(L)'
;MAASLIRLHFHDCFVQGCDASILLDDSSSIESEKTAIQNDKSIRGYEIIDKAKAEVEKICPEIVSCADIVAIAARDASFAVGGPSWSVKLGRRDSTTANKNLATSDLPLFTDNLETLISRFSKKQLSARDMVALSGK
;
A
#
# COMPACT_ATOMS: atom_id res chain seq x y z
N MET A 1 2.44 15.05 1.72
CA MET A 1 2.70 13.84 0.90
C MET A 1 3.10 12.63 1.72
N ALA A 2 3.94 12.74 2.75
CA ALA A 2 4.38 11.59 3.55
C ALA A 2 3.24 10.64 4.00
N ALA A 3 2.19 11.20 4.63
CA ALA A 3 1.02 10.42 5.05
C ALA A 3 0.34 9.65 3.91
N SER A 4 0.32 10.21 2.69
CA SER A 4 -0.28 9.56 1.52
C SER A 4 0.51 8.34 1.06
N LEU A 5 1.85 8.38 1.10
CA LEU A 5 2.70 7.25 0.73
C LEU A 5 2.65 6.12 1.77
N ILE A 6 2.60 6.48 3.05
CA ILE A 6 2.40 5.49 4.14
C ILE A 6 1.06 4.79 3.96
N ARG A 7 -0.01 5.55 3.70
CA ARG A 7 -1.35 4.99 3.46
C ARG A 7 -1.41 4.16 2.18
N LEU A 8 -0.75 4.59 1.09
CA LEU A 8 -0.65 3.82 -0.15
C LEU A 8 -0.04 2.44 0.10
N HIS A 9 1.06 2.37 0.85
CA HIS A 9 1.68 1.09 1.21
C HIS A 9 0.80 0.23 2.12
N PHE A 10 0.10 0.85 3.09
CA PHE A 10 -0.87 0.12 3.90
C PHE A 10 -1.97 -0.53 3.04
N HIS A 11 -2.54 0.23 2.10
CA HIS A 11 -3.60 -0.26 1.23
C HIS A 11 -3.11 -1.34 0.25
N ASP A 12 -1.90 -1.21 -0.29
CA ASP A 12 -1.23 -2.26 -1.07
C ASP A 12 -1.16 -3.56 -0.25
N CYS A 13 -0.50 -3.53 0.91
CA CYS A 13 -0.30 -4.72 1.73
C CYS A 13 -1.59 -5.36 2.27
N PHE A 14 -2.66 -4.57 2.47
CA PHE A 14 -3.92 -5.08 2.98
C PHE A 14 -4.76 -5.81 1.91
N VAL A 15 -4.50 -5.60 0.63
CA VAL A 15 -5.25 -6.21 -0.47
C VAL A 15 -4.32 -7.14 -1.20
N GLN A 16 -4.60 -8.45 -1.21
CA GLN A 16 -3.79 -9.49 -1.88
C GLN A 16 -2.27 -9.55 -1.56
N GLY A 17 -1.76 -8.70 -0.65
CA GLY A 17 -0.36 -8.66 -0.23
C GLY A 17 0.35 -7.43 -0.77
N CYS A 18 1.58 -7.16 -0.32
CA CYS A 18 2.35 -6.02 -0.82
C CYS A 18 2.91 -6.36 -2.21
N ASP A 19 2.13 -6.22 -3.26
CA ASP A 19 2.43 -6.68 -4.61
C ASP A 19 2.22 -5.61 -5.69
N ALA A 20 2.06 -4.35 -5.29
CA ALA A 20 1.82 -3.20 -6.15
C ALA A 20 0.52 -3.28 -6.98
N SER A 21 -0.42 -4.16 -6.65
CA SER A 21 -1.71 -4.25 -7.35
C SER A 21 -2.51 -2.95 -7.29
N ILE A 22 -2.36 -2.18 -6.22
CA ILE A 22 -3.00 -0.87 -6.04
C ILE A 22 -2.57 0.16 -7.09
N LEU A 23 -1.42 -0.04 -7.76
CA LEU A 23 -0.91 0.87 -8.77
C LEU A 23 -1.52 0.62 -10.15
N LEU A 24 -2.12 -0.55 -10.38
CA LEU A 24 -2.68 -0.93 -11.68
C LEU A 24 -3.92 -0.09 -12.01
N ASP A 25 -3.96 0.46 -13.22
CA ASP A 25 -5.12 1.18 -13.76
C ASP A 25 -6.15 0.23 -14.39
N ASP A 26 -7.37 0.73 -14.56
CA ASP A 26 -8.43 0.00 -15.26
C ASP A 26 -8.00 -0.34 -16.69
N SER A 27 -8.32 -1.56 -17.12
CA SER A 27 -8.12 -2.01 -18.50
C SER A 27 -9.19 -3.02 -18.90
N SER A 28 -9.12 -3.58 -20.11
CA SER A 28 -10.08 -4.60 -20.56
C SER A 28 -10.06 -5.88 -19.72
N SER A 29 -8.96 -6.15 -18.99
CA SER A 29 -8.79 -7.33 -18.15
C SER A 29 -8.54 -7.03 -16.68
N ILE A 30 -8.48 -5.75 -16.27
CA ILE A 30 -8.19 -5.34 -14.89
C ILE A 30 -9.29 -4.41 -14.43
N GLU A 31 -9.96 -4.78 -13.34
CA GLU A 31 -10.76 -3.87 -12.53
C GLU A 31 -9.88 -3.35 -11.38
N SER A 32 -9.53 -2.07 -11.46
CA SER A 32 -8.56 -1.43 -10.58
C SER A 32 -9.08 -1.26 -9.16
N GLU A 33 -8.19 -1.52 -8.20
CA GLU A 33 -8.41 -1.19 -6.79
C GLU A 33 -8.58 0.31 -6.56
N LYS A 34 -8.10 1.17 -7.46
CA LYS A 34 -8.23 2.63 -7.34
C LYS A 34 -9.69 3.08 -7.28
N THR A 35 -10.60 2.29 -7.85
CA THR A 35 -12.05 2.59 -7.85
C THR A 35 -12.81 1.94 -6.68
N ALA A 36 -12.14 1.25 -5.76
CA ALA A 36 -12.76 0.75 -4.53
C ALA A 36 -13.16 1.91 -3.61
N ILE A 37 -14.22 1.75 -2.81
CA ILE A 37 -14.77 2.84 -1.98
C ILE A 37 -13.75 3.44 -1.00
N GLN A 38 -12.80 2.63 -0.50
CA GLN A 38 -11.74 3.09 0.40
C GLN A 38 -10.62 3.86 -0.32
N ASN A 39 -10.51 3.68 -1.64
CA ASN A 39 -9.42 4.21 -2.47
C ASN A 39 -9.84 5.41 -3.32
N ASP A 40 -11.04 5.37 -3.90
CA ASP A 40 -11.53 6.37 -4.84
C ASP A 40 -11.53 7.76 -4.20
N LYS A 41 -10.93 8.72 -4.91
CA LYS A 41 -10.74 10.12 -4.47
C LYS A 41 -10.11 10.26 -3.07
N SER A 42 -9.39 9.25 -2.62
CA SER A 42 -8.90 9.13 -1.24
C SER A 42 -7.40 8.84 -1.18
N ILE A 43 -6.94 7.78 -1.87
CA ILE A 43 -5.51 7.46 -1.99
C ILE A 43 -4.85 8.42 -2.99
N ARG A 44 -3.63 8.86 -2.68
CA ARG A 44 -2.84 9.83 -3.46
C ARG A 44 -1.37 9.44 -3.45
N GLY A 45 -0.59 9.98 -4.39
CA GLY A 45 0.86 9.76 -4.47
C GLY A 45 1.30 8.74 -5.51
N TYR A 46 0.38 8.26 -6.36
CA TYR A 46 0.69 7.39 -7.51
C TYR A 46 1.76 8.03 -8.41
N GLU A 47 1.62 9.33 -8.68
CA GLU A 47 2.53 10.11 -9.52
C GLU A 47 3.94 10.25 -8.93
N ILE A 48 4.09 10.09 -7.61
CA ILE A 48 5.41 10.07 -6.96
C ILE A 48 6.06 8.70 -7.17
N ILE A 49 5.27 7.62 -7.08
CA ILE A 49 5.76 6.27 -7.36
C ILE A 49 6.18 6.13 -8.82
N ASP A 50 5.41 6.67 -9.76
CA ASP A 50 5.75 6.67 -11.18
C ASP A 50 7.08 7.39 -11.46
N LYS A 51 7.29 8.56 -10.84
CA LYS A 51 8.54 9.31 -10.96
C LYS A 51 9.71 8.55 -10.35
N ALA A 52 9.52 7.97 -9.16
CA ALA A 52 10.55 7.16 -8.51
C ALA A 52 10.93 5.96 -9.38
N LYS A 53 9.93 5.24 -9.93
CA LYS A 53 10.14 4.14 -10.86
C LYS A 53 10.90 4.58 -12.10
N ALA A 54 10.52 5.69 -12.72
CA ALA A 54 11.20 6.21 -13.90
C ALA A 54 12.68 6.56 -13.64
N GLU A 55 13.02 7.13 -12.49
CA GLU A 55 14.43 7.41 -12.14
C GLU A 55 15.21 6.15 -11.81
N VAL A 56 14.60 5.19 -11.10
CA VAL A 56 15.23 3.91 -10.77
C VAL A 56 15.51 3.10 -12.03
N GLU A 57 14.59 3.06 -12.99
CA GLU A 57 14.77 2.36 -14.26
C GLU A 57 15.89 2.93 -15.13
N LYS A 58 16.24 4.22 -14.99
CA LYS A 58 17.41 4.78 -15.67
C LYS A 58 18.73 4.26 -15.10
N ILE A 59 18.73 3.84 -13.84
CA ILE A 59 19.92 3.40 -13.11
C ILE A 59 20.06 1.87 -13.20
N CYS A 60 18.98 1.15 -12.96
CA CYS A 60 18.93 -0.30 -12.95
C CYS A 60 17.67 -0.84 -13.64
N PRO A 61 17.68 -0.92 -14.99
CA PRO A 61 16.53 -1.35 -15.78
C PRO A 61 16.03 -2.74 -15.38
N GLU A 62 14.72 -2.86 -15.19
CA GLU A 62 13.98 -4.10 -14.91
C GLU A 62 14.43 -4.87 -13.64
N ILE A 63 15.12 -4.21 -12.71
CA ILE A 63 15.62 -4.84 -11.48
C ILE A 63 14.67 -4.63 -10.29
N VAL A 64 14.20 -3.40 -10.08
CA VAL A 64 13.49 -3.03 -8.85
C VAL A 64 11.98 -3.08 -9.09
N SER A 65 11.27 -3.88 -8.29
CA SER A 65 9.81 -3.97 -8.37
C SER A 65 9.12 -2.70 -7.87
N CYS A 66 7.96 -2.40 -8.42
CA CYS A 66 7.10 -1.32 -7.94
C CYS A 66 6.69 -1.57 -6.47
N ALA A 67 6.44 -2.82 -6.08
CA ALA A 67 6.11 -3.21 -4.71
C ALA A 67 7.21 -2.81 -3.71
N ASP A 68 8.48 -3.01 -4.07
CA ASP A 68 9.60 -2.57 -3.23
C ASP A 68 9.76 -1.05 -3.23
N ILE A 69 9.49 -0.36 -4.35
CA ILE A 69 9.48 1.11 -4.40
C ILE A 69 8.43 1.68 -3.45
N VAL A 70 7.20 1.13 -3.44
CA VAL A 70 6.14 1.57 -2.52
C VAL A 70 6.55 1.36 -1.06
N ALA A 71 7.15 0.20 -0.74
CA ALA A 71 7.61 -0.09 0.61
C ALA A 71 8.74 0.85 1.08
N ILE A 72 9.72 1.14 0.22
CA ILE A 72 10.80 2.09 0.52
C ILE A 72 10.23 3.51 0.65
N ALA A 73 9.34 3.92 -0.26
CA ALA A 73 8.72 5.24 -0.23
C ALA A 73 7.94 5.47 1.07
N ALA A 74 7.25 4.46 1.60
CA ALA A 74 6.57 4.56 2.90
C ALA A 74 7.54 4.73 4.07
N ARG A 75 8.67 4.01 4.07
CA ARG A 75 9.73 4.17 5.08
C ARG A 75 10.36 5.56 5.02
N ASP A 76 10.74 6.01 3.82
CA ASP A 76 11.34 7.33 3.61
C ASP A 76 10.36 8.45 3.97
N ALA A 77 9.07 8.28 3.65
CA ALA A 77 8.02 9.18 4.06
C ALA A 77 7.89 9.27 5.60
N SER A 78 7.94 8.14 6.31
CA SER A 78 7.92 8.11 7.78
C SER A 78 9.11 8.88 8.37
N PHE A 79 10.32 8.59 7.89
CA PHE A 79 11.54 9.26 8.35
C PHE A 79 11.51 10.77 8.08
N ALA A 80 11.04 11.19 6.90
CA ALA A 80 10.96 12.60 6.51
C ALA A 80 10.05 13.45 7.42
N VAL A 81 9.13 12.83 8.16
CA VAL A 81 8.25 13.51 9.12
C VAL A 81 8.60 13.24 10.58
N GLY A 82 9.83 12.79 10.84
CA GLY A 82 10.34 12.55 12.20
C GLY A 82 9.98 11.17 12.78
N GLY A 83 9.43 10.28 11.96
CA GLY A 83 9.24 8.88 12.31
C GLY A 83 10.57 8.09 12.32
N PRO A 84 10.53 6.83 12.77
CA PRO A 84 11.71 5.98 12.75
C PRO A 84 12.14 5.65 11.32
N SER A 85 13.44 5.38 11.14
CA SER A 85 13.93 4.69 9.96
C SER A 85 14.23 3.24 10.31
N TRP A 86 14.01 2.34 9.36
CA TRP A 86 14.31 0.92 9.48
C TRP A 86 14.78 0.35 8.15
N SER A 87 15.47 -0.79 8.18
CA SER A 87 15.82 -1.53 6.97
C SER A 87 14.59 -2.26 6.43
N VAL A 88 14.09 -1.80 5.28
CA VAL A 88 12.98 -2.46 4.58
C VAL A 88 13.48 -3.77 3.98
N LYS A 89 12.80 -4.89 4.27
CA LYS A 89 13.06 -6.16 3.57
C LYS A 89 12.62 -6.01 2.11
N LEU A 90 13.47 -6.40 1.16
CA LEU A 90 13.23 -6.28 -0.28
C LEU A 90 13.13 -7.67 -0.95
N GLY A 91 12.82 -7.69 -2.24
CA GLY A 91 12.62 -8.88 -3.05
C GLY A 91 11.15 -9.18 -3.36
N ARG A 92 10.24 -8.21 -3.16
CA ARG A 92 8.84 -8.34 -3.60
C ARG A 92 8.77 -8.34 -5.13
N ARG A 93 7.73 -8.94 -5.67
CA ARG A 93 7.45 -8.93 -7.12
C ARG A 93 6.11 -8.26 -7.36
N ASP A 94 5.99 -7.64 -8.53
CA ASP A 94 4.77 -6.95 -8.94
C ASP A 94 3.71 -7.95 -9.42
N SER A 95 2.48 -7.71 -9.01
CA SER A 95 1.31 -8.45 -9.47
C SER A 95 0.90 -8.04 -10.87
N THR A 96 0.27 -8.97 -11.59
CA THR A 96 -0.37 -8.72 -12.88
C THR A 96 -1.89 -8.60 -12.77
N THR A 97 -2.42 -8.62 -11.54
CA THR A 97 -3.86 -8.57 -11.25
C THR A 97 -4.14 -7.60 -10.11
N ALA A 98 -5.31 -6.96 -10.14
CA ALA A 98 -5.83 -6.15 -9.05
C ALA A 98 -7.15 -6.74 -8.54
N ASN A 99 -7.50 -6.49 -7.28
CA ASN A 99 -8.72 -7.04 -6.68
C ASN A 99 -9.54 -5.98 -5.94
N LYS A 100 -10.35 -5.24 -6.70
CA LYS A 100 -11.27 -4.22 -6.16
C LYS A 100 -12.27 -4.78 -5.14
N ASN A 101 -12.76 -5.99 -5.34
CA ASN A 101 -13.68 -6.63 -4.39
C ASN A 101 -13.01 -6.85 -3.04
N LEU A 102 -11.78 -7.35 -3.05
CA LEU A 102 -10.98 -7.54 -1.85
C LEU A 102 -10.59 -6.21 -1.21
N ALA A 103 -10.25 -5.18 -2.00
CA ALA A 103 -10.07 -3.82 -1.49
C ALA A 103 -11.33 -3.33 -0.76
N THR A 104 -12.50 -3.54 -1.36
CA THR A 104 -13.80 -3.16 -0.76
C THR A 104 -14.11 -3.96 0.51
N SER A 105 -13.78 -5.25 0.55
CA SER A 105 -14.11 -6.13 1.67
C SER A 105 -13.11 -6.08 2.82
N ASP A 106 -11.82 -5.85 2.57
CA ASP A 106 -10.74 -6.05 3.55
C ASP A 106 -10.21 -4.75 4.13
N LEU A 107 -10.23 -3.65 3.37
CA LEU A 107 -9.79 -2.36 3.87
C LEU A 107 -10.76 -1.84 4.95
N PRO A 108 -10.26 -1.46 6.14
CA PRO A 108 -11.08 -0.93 7.21
C PRO A 108 -11.86 0.33 6.80
N LEU A 109 -13.07 0.47 7.33
CA LEU A 109 -13.84 1.71 7.26
C LEU A 109 -13.62 2.54 8.51
N PHE A 110 -13.75 3.86 8.39
CA PHE A 110 -13.69 4.79 9.53
C PHE A 110 -14.84 4.58 10.53
N THR A 111 -15.90 3.86 10.13
CA THR A 111 -17.06 3.49 10.95
C THR A 111 -16.94 2.10 11.57
N ASP A 112 -15.88 1.34 11.27
CA ASP A 112 -15.72 -0.01 11.81
C ASP A 112 -15.51 0.04 13.34
N ASN A 113 -16.19 -0.85 14.05
CA ASN A 113 -16.01 -1.01 15.49
C ASN A 113 -14.72 -1.80 15.80
N LEU A 114 -14.33 -1.80 17.08
CA LEU A 114 -13.09 -2.44 17.54
C LEU A 114 -13.00 -3.93 17.17
N GLU A 115 -14.08 -4.68 17.32
CA GLU A 115 -14.10 -6.13 17.01
C GLU A 115 -13.87 -6.38 15.52
N THR A 116 -14.47 -5.55 14.67
CA THR A 116 -14.30 -5.61 13.21
C THR A 116 -12.87 -5.27 12.81
N LEU A 117 -12.29 -4.22 13.41
CA LEU A 117 -10.89 -3.85 13.18
C LEU A 117 -9.93 -4.99 13.57
N ILE A 118 -10.08 -5.55 14.77
CA ILE A 118 -9.26 -6.69 15.23
C ILE A 118 -9.39 -7.88 14.27
N SER A 119 -10.62 -8.21 13.84
CA SER A 119 -10.88 -9.30 12.90
C SER A 119 -10.19 -9.09 11.55
N ARG A 120 -10.28 -7.88 10.98
CA ARG A 120 -9.63 -7.53 9.71
C ARG A 120 -8.11 -7.65 9.79
N PHE A 121 -7.50 -7.10 10.85
CA PHE A 121 -6.04 -7.20 11.05
C PHE A 121 -5.60 -8.64 11.28
N SER A 122 -6.38 -9.43 12.03
CA SER A 122 -6.09 -10.85 12.24
C SER A 122 -6.08 -11.65 10.94
N LYS A 123 -6.93 -11.32 9.95
CA LYS A 123 -6.90 -11.94 8.61
C LYS A 123 -5.59 -11.66 7.85
N LYS A 124 -4.88 -10.59 8.22
CA LYS A 124 -3.57 -10.21 7.68
C LYS A 124 -2.41 -10.69 8.56
N GLN A 125 -2.68 -11.59 9.49
CA GLN A 125 -1.71 -12.12 10.45
C GLN A 125 -1.10 -11.02 11.34
N LEU A 126 -1.85 -9.93 11.57
CA LEU A 126 -1.49 -8.84 12.45
C LEU A 126 -2.29 -8.93 13.74
N SER A 127 -1.60 -8.81 14.88
CA SER A 127 -2.22 -8.84 16.20
C SER A 127 -3.00 -7.56 16.51
N ALA A 128 -3.83 -7.58 17.55
CA ALA A 128 -4.47 -6.37 18.06
C ALA A 128 -3.44 -5.29 18.48
N ARG A 129 -2.25 -5.71 18.93
CA ARG A 129 -1.15 -4.78 19.24
C ARG A 129 -0.61 -4.12 17.97
N ASP A 130 -0.47 -4.87 16.89
CA ASP A 130 -0.03 -4.33 15.59
C ASP A 130 -1.07 -3.36 15.04
N MET A 131 -2.37 -3.69 15.16
CA MET A 131 -3.46 -2.78 14.80
C MET A 131 -3.35 -1.44 15.55
N VAL A 132 -3.12 -1.46 16.87
CA VAL A 132 -2.96 -0.24 17.66
C VAL A 132 -1.70 0.53 17.22
N ALA A 133 -0.58 -0.15 16.98
CA ALA A 133 0.66 0.48 16.54
C ALA A 133 0.52 1.14 15.15
N LEU A 134 -0.18 0.48 14.22
CA LEU A 134 -0.44 0.96 12.86
C LEU A 134 -1.55 2.01 12.78
N SER A 135 -2.39 2.12 13.81
CA SER A 135 -3.36 3.21 13.98
C SER A 135 -2.74 4.49 14.57
N GLY A 136 -1.41 4.58 14.57
CA GLY A 136 -0.64 5.62 15.25
C GLY A 136 -1.09 7.05 14.98
N LYS A 137 -0.75 7.94 15.92
CA LYS A 137 -1.06 9.37 15.92
C LYS A 137 -0.22 10.17 14.92
#